data_AF-A0A7S3HIR2-F1
#
_entry.id   AF-A0A7S3HIR2-F1
#
_cell.length_a   1.000
_cell.length_b   1.000
_cell.length_c   1.000
_cell.angle_alpha   90.00
_cell.angle_beta   90.00
_cell.angle_gamma   90.00
#
_symmetry.space_group_name_H-M   'P 1'
#
loop_
_entity.id
_entity.type
_entity.pdbx_description
1 polymer ?
#
loop_
_entity_poly.entity_id
_entity_poly.type
_entity_poly.pdbx_seq_one_letter_code
_entity_poly.pdbx_strand_id
1 'polypeptide(L)'
;MGDMGAERKDKTVKSTSTVTGYCTVIKFYTRKKQPLSLEQTTFFKDYHEGYKRLVAQKKLKGEMKKNEGKVGISFHFYQALCKVALFASEARSSFSSFVHLFCILCWNLFARSISVAELRTHHFTWDNDCIVIDMSLQKGDQTGESIEPKHLFANPYEPSICVVLAFA
;
A
#
# COMPACT_ATOMS: atom_id res chain seq x y z
N MET A 1 43.56 -23.93 -7.04
CA MET A 1 42.44 -24.64 -7.68
C MET A 1 41.19 -24.31 -6.86
N GLY A 2 40.60 -23.13 -7.09
CA GLY A 2 39.45 -22.63 -6.34
C GLY A 2 38.19 -22.82 -7.17
N ASP A 3 37.27 -23.59 -6.63
CA ASP A 3 36.03 -24.05 -7.23
C ASP A 3 35.12 -22.88 -7.66
N MET A 4 35.27 -22.44 -8.91
CA MET A 4 34.38 -21.49 -9.56
C MET A 4 33.26 -22.26 -10.26
N GLY A 5 32.04 -22.12 -9.74
CA GLY A 5 30.84 -22.43 -10.50
C GLY A 5 30.05 -23.63 -10.00
N ALA A 6 29.86 -23.76 -8.69
CA ALA A 6 28.66 -24.45 -8.21
C ALA A 6 27.43 -23.67 -8.69
N GLU A 7 26.83 -24.17 -9.77
CA GLU A 7 25.57 -23.75 -10.35
C GLU A 7 24.52 -23.63 -9.22
N ARG A 8 24.17 -22.38 -8.85
CA ARG A 8 23.06 -22.12 -7.92
C ARG A 8 21.77 -22.60 -8.57
N LYS A 9 21.42 -23.86 -8.35
CA LYS A 9 20.09 -24.41 -8.61
C LYS A 9 19.06 -23.54 -7.88
N ASP A 10 18.06 -23.12 -8.65
CA ASP A 10 16.86 -22.38 -8.25
C ASP A 10 16.99 -20.87 -8.01
N LYS A 11 17.30 -20.12 -9.09
CA LYS A 11 17.01 -18.67 -9.12
C LYS A 11 15.62 -18.44 -9.69
N THR A 12 14.62 -18.41 -8.81
CA THR A 12 13.30 -17.86 -9.11
C THR A 12 13.47 -16.50 -9.79
N VAL A 13 12.91 -16.35 -10.99
CA VAL A 13 12.99 -15.10 -11.75
C VAL A 13 12.31 -14.00 -10.94
N LYS A 14 12.98 -12.84 -10.81
CA LYS A 14 12.48 -11.71 -10.01
C LYS A 14 11.24 -11.08 -10.66
N SER A 15 10.43 -10.40 -9.87
CA SER A 15 9.30 -9.63 -10.39
C SER A 15 9.78 -8.52 -11.31
N THR A 16 8.95 -8.15 -12.28
CA THR A 16 9.21 -7.00 -13.17
C THR A 16 9.41 -5.72 -12.36
N SER A 17 8.65 -5.53 -11.28
CA SER A 17 8.77 -4.37 -10.38
C SER A 17 10.16 -4.27 -9.74
N THR A 18 10.75 -5.39 -9.34
CA THR A 18 12.09 -5.42 -8.73
C THR A 18 13.16 -4.98 -9.74
N VAL A 19 13.12 -5.53 -10.96
CA VAL A 19 14.07 -5.17 -12.03
C VAL A 19 13.88 -3.73 -12.50
N THR A 20 12.63 -3.24 -12.52
CA THR A 20 12.33 -1.82 -12.76
C THR A 20 13.06 -0.94 -11.73
N GLY A 21 13.04 -1.34 -10.45
CA GLY A 21 13.76 -0.66 -9.38
C GLY A 21 15.27 -0.56 -9.67
N TYR A 22 15.90 -1.67 -10.06
CA TYR A 22 17.33 -1.67 -10.42
C TYR A 22 17.65 -0.74 -11.58
N CYS A 23 16.88 -0.81 -12.69
CA CYS A 23 17.06 0.09 -13.82
C CYS A 23 16.88 1.57 -13.43
N THR A 24 15.97 1.86 -12.49
CA THR A 24 15.71 3.22 -12.01
C THR A 24 16.85 3.76 -11.16
N VAL A 25 17.39 2.94 -10.25
CA VAL A 25 18.54 3.32 -9.41
C VAL A 25 19.77 3.60 -10.26
N ILE A 26 20.03 2.76 -11.27
CA ILE A 26 21.15 2.96 -12.20
C ILE A 26 21.02 4.32 -12.90
N LYS A 27 19.85 4.60 -13.50
CA LYS A 27 19.56 5.90 -14.15
C LYS A 27 19.74 7.09 -13.21
N PHE A 28 19.30 6.96 -11.96
CA PHE A 28 19.41 8.02 -10.96
C PHE A 28 20.86 8.28 -10.53
N TYR A 29 21.62 7.23 -10.24
CA TYR A 29 23.00 7.33 -9.79
C TYR A 29 23.90 7.99 -10.82
N THR A 30 23.73 7.63 -12.09
CA THR A 30 24.46 8.22 -13.21
C THR A 30 24.05 9.67 -13.46
N ARG A 31 22.78 10.04 -13.28
CA ARG A 31 22.36 11.45 -13.37
C ARG A 31 23.08 12.35 -12.36
N LYS A 32 23.48 11.83 -11.18
CA LYS A 32 24.21 12.59 -10.15
C LYS A 32 25.72 12.67 -10.34
N LYS A 33 26.36 11.69 -11.02
CA LYS A 33 27.83 11.62 -11.14
C LYS A 33 28.34 11.74 -12.57
N GLN A 34 27.72 11.07 -13.53
CA GLN A 34 28.08 11.12 -14.96
C GLN A 34 26.91 10.61 -15.82
N PRO A 35 26.41 11.38 -16.80
CA PRO A 35 25.27 10.96 -17.61
C PRO A 35 25.59 9.67 -18.39
N LEU A 36 24.61 8.77 -18.45
CA LEU A 36 24.70 7.57 -19.28
C LEU A 36 24.88 7.95 -20.75
N SER A 37 25.69 7.19 -21.49
CA SER A 37 25.73 7.33 -22.95
C SER A 37 24.40 6.92 -23.58
N LEU A 38 24.18 7.35 -24.83
CA LEU A 38 22.98 6.97 -25.60
C LEU A 38 22.87 5.45 -25.76
N GLU A 39 24.00 4.76 -25.99
CA GLU A 39 24.06 3.30 -26.11
C GLU A 39 23.66 2.60 -24.82
N GLN A 40 24.19 3.03 -23.67
CA GLN A 40 23.84 2.46 -22.37
C GLN A 40 22.36 2.67 -22.05
N THR A 41 21.83 3.86 -22.35
CA THR A 41 20.41 4.17 -22.13
C THR A 41 19.51 3.27 -22.97
N THR A 42 19.90 3.01 -24.22
CA THR A 42 19.17 2.14 -25.15
C THR A 42 19.24 0.69 -24.70
N PHE A 43 20.44 0.21 -24.35
CA PHE A 43 20.64 -1.13 -23.78
C PHE A 43 19.75 -1.41 -22.57
N PHE A 44 19.68 -0.49 -21.60
CA PHE A 44 18.84 -0.69 -20.42
C PHE A 44 17.35 -0.64 -20.73
N LYS A 45 16.92 0.14 -21.73
CA LYS A 45 15.52 0.14 -22.21
C LYS A 45 15.17 -1.20 -22.85
N ASP A 46 16.00 -1.66 -23.78
CA ASP A 46 15.77 -2.91 -24.53
C ASP A 46 15.84 -4.13 -23.62
N TYR A 47 16.81 -4.16 -22.69
CA TYR A 47 16.90 -5.19 -21.67
C TYR A 47 15.64 -5.21 -20.79
N HIS A 48 15.19 -4.05 -20.34
CA HIS A 48 14.01 -3.95 -19.49
C HIS A 48 12.74 -4.42 -20.21
N GLU A 49 12.60 -4.08 -21.49
CA GLU A 49 11.49 -4.54 -22.31
C GLU A 49 11.55 -6.04 -22.61
N GLY A 50 12.73 -6.56 -22.96
CA GLY A 50 12.97 -8.00 -23.13
C GLY A 50 12.65 -8.77 -21.84
N TYR A 51 13.00 -8.22 -20.68
CA TYR A 51 12.69 -8.81 -19.39
C TYR A 51 11.18 -8.89 -19.11
N LYS A 52 10.41 -7.84 -19.47
CA LYS A 52 8.94 -7.87 -19.37
C LYS A 52 8.35 -8.99 -20.22
N ARG A 53 8.86 -9.18 -21.44
CA ARG A 53 8.43 -10.26 -22.35
C ARG A 53 8.76 -11.64 -21.78
N LEU A 54 9.97 -11.83 -21.23
CA LEU A 54 10.38 -13.06 -20.55
C LEU A 54 9.44 -13.41 -19.39
N VAL A 55 9.12 -12.43 -18.53
CA VAL A 55 8.20 -12.63 -17.40
C VAL A 55 6.80 -12.97 -17.90
N ALA A 56 6.30 -12.29 -18.94
CA ALA A 56 5.00 -12.61 -19.54
C ALA A 56 4.94 -14.05 -20.08
N GLN A 57 6.00 -14.52 -20.75
CA GLN A 57 6.10 -15.90 -21.21
C GLN A 57 6.13 -16.90 -20.05
N LYS A 58 6.85 -16.61 -18.95
CA LYS A 58 6.86 -17.46 -17.76
C LYS A 58 5.50 -17.51 -17.06
N LYS A 59 4.77 -16.40 -17.02
CA LYS A 59 3.37 -16.37 -16.54
C LYS A 59 2.43 -17.19 -17.42
N LEU A 60 2.63 -17.15 -18.73
CA LEU A 60 1.85 -17.96 -19.68
C LEU A 60 2.12 -19.47 -19.48
N LYS A 61 3.38 -19.86 -19.29
CA LYS A 61 3.79 -21.25 -19.01
C LYS A 61 3.39 -21.75 -17.62
N GLY A 62 2.89 -20.88 -16.74
CA GLY A 62 2.53 -21.23 -15.36
C GLY A 62 3.74 -21.30 -14.40
N GLU A 63 4.94 -20.97 -14.87
CA GLU A 63 6.15 -20.88 -14.05
C GLU A 63 6.14 -19.67 -13.08
N MET A 64 5.18 -18.75 -13.28
CA MET A 64 4.97 -17.58 -12.42
C MET A 64 3.47 -17.34 -12.17
N LYS A 65 3.16 -16.76 -11.00
CA LYS A 65 1.80 -16.29 -10.67
C LYS A 65 1.37 -15.19 -11.66
N LYS A 66 0.16 -15.31 -12.20
CA LYS A 66 -0.45 -14.28 -13.08
C LYS A 66 -0.57 -12.93 -12.37
N ASN A 67 -1.16 -12.95 -11.19
CA ASN A 67 -1.34 -11.77 -10.35
C ASN A 67 -0.21 -11.69 -9.32
N GLU A 68 0.55 -10.60 -9.38
CA GLU A 68 1.57 -10.25 -8.39
C GLU A 68 1.02 -9.09 -7.55
N GLY A 69 1.09 -9.19 -6.22
CA GLY A 69 0.64 -8.15 -5.30
C GLY A 69 -0.31 -8.65 -4.23
N LYS A 70 -0.81 -7.71 -3.41
CA LYS A 70 -1.85 -7.97 -2.41
C LYS A 70 -3.22 -7.83 -3.06
N VAL A 71 -4.12 -8.75 -2.76
CA VAL A 71 -5.54 -8.63 -3.16
C VAL A 71 -6.19 -7.59 -2.25
N GLY A 72 -7.07 -6.76 -2.81
CA GLY A 72 -7.84 -5.78 -2.05
C GLY A 72 -8.73 -6.47 -1.01
N ILE A 73 -8.92 -5.82 0.14
CA ILE A 73 -9.82 -6.30 1.18
C ILE A 73 -11.25 -6.17 0.67
N SER A 74 -12.03 -7.27 0.72
CA SER A 74 -13.46 -7.22 0.40
C SER A 74 -14.24 -6.55 1.53
N PHE A 75 -15.37 -5.93 1.21
CA PHE A 75 -16.22 -5.29 2.21
C PHE A 75 -16.66 -6.25 3.33
N HIS A 76 -17.00 -7.50 2.97
CA HIS A 76 -17.36 -8.52 3.95
C HIS A 76 -16.21 -8.85 4.91
N PHE A 77 -14.98 -8.95 4.40
CA PHE A 77 -13.81 -9.18 5.25
C PHE A 77 -13.51 -7.98 6.15
N TYR A 78 -13.68 -6.75 5.65
CA TYR A 78 -13.60 -5.53 6.45
C TYR A 78 -14.63 -5.53 7.60
N GLN A 79 -15.90 -5.84 7.31
CA GLN A 79 -16.93 -5.95 8.35
C GLN A 79 -16.58 -7.00 9.40
N ALA A 80 -16.12 -8.18 8.98
CA ALA A 80 -15.70 -9.24 9.89
C ALA A 80 -14.51 -8.81 10.76
N LEU A 81 -13.51 -8.15 10.18
CA LEU A 81 -12.35 -7.63 10.88
C LEU A 81 -12.76 -6.62 11.97
N CYS A 82 -13.64 -5.68 11.63
CA CYS A 82 -14.13 -4.69 12.59
C CYS A 82 -15.03 -5.32 13.68
N LYS A 83 -15.83 -6.34 13.35
CA LYS A 83 -16.60 -7.11 14.35
C LYS A 83 -15.68 -7.80 15.35
N VAL A 84 -14.63 -8.47 14.87
CA VAL A 84 -13.65 -9.12 15.73
C VAL A 84 -12.93 -8.09 16.61
N ALA A 85 -12.53 -6.95 16.04
CA ALA A 85 -11.87 -5.88 16.81
C ALA A 85 -12.78 -5.25 17.88
N LEU A 86 -14.08 -5.08 17.60
CA LEU A 86 -15.04 -4.53 18.55
C LEU A 86 -15.38 -5.51 19.69
N PHE A 87 -15.56 -6.80 19.37
CA PHE A 87 -16.00 -7.82 20.32
C PHE A 87 -14.88 -8.71 20.87
N ALA A 88 -13.60 -8.35 20.68
CA ALA A 88 -12.48 -9.08 21.25
C ALA A 88 -12.46 -8.95 22.78
N SER A 89 -13.32 -9.72 23.44
CA SER A 89 -13.53 -9.72 24.89
C SER A 89 -12.36 -10.39 25.65
N GLU A 90 -11.61 -11.29 25.01
CA GLU A 90 -10.53 -12.02 25.68
C GLU A 90 -9.21 -11.26 25.72
N ALA A 91 -9.06 -10.28 24.83
CA ALA A 91 -7.97 -9.32 24.88
C ALA A 91 -8.50 -8.04 25.50
N ARG A 92 -8.55 -7.99 26.84
CA ARG A 92 -8.48 -6.72 27.60
C ARG A 92 -7.12 -6.02 27.43
N SER A 93 -6.54 -6.16 26.24
CA SER A 93 -5.51 -5.32 25.68
C SER A 93 -6.17 -3.97 25.50
N SER A 94 -5.62 -2.94 26.14
CA SER A 94 -6.08 -1.55 26.05
C SER A 94 -6.16 -0.99 24.61
N PHE A 95 -5.83 -1.79 23.60
CA PHE A 95 -5.72 -1.41 22.20
C PHE A 95 -6.84 -1.94 21.29
N SER A 96 -7.77 -2.77 21.77
CA SER A 96 -8.83 -3.34 20.89
C SER A 96 -9.71 -2.26 20.24
N SER A 97 -10.09 -1.25 21.02
CA SER A 97 -10.81 -0.06 20.53
C SER A 97 -10.00 0.74 19.51
N PHE A 98 -8.69 0.91 19.75
CA PHE A 98 -7.80 1.57 18.78
C PHE A 98 -7.67 0.81 17.47
N VAL A 99 -7.63 -0.54 17.50
CA VAL A 99 -7.62 -1.36 16.28
C VAL A 99 -8.94 -1.20 15.53
N HIS A 100 -10.06 -1.23 16.23
CA HIS A 100 -11.39 -1.02 15.66
C HIS A 100 -11.49 0.33 14.95
N LEU A 101 -11.12 1.42 15.63
CA LEU A 101 -11.06 2.77 15.08
C LEU A 101 -10.11 2.86 13.89
N PHE A 102 -8.90 2.32 14.00
CA PHE A 102 -7.90 2.35 12.94
C PHE A 102 -8.40 1.67 11.66
N CYS A 103 -9.05 0.51 11.77
CA CYS A 103 -9.60 -0.20 10.63
C CYS A 103 -10.72 0.60 9.94
N ILE A 104 -11.61 1.21 10.71
CA ILE A 104 -12.69 2.07 10.20
C ILE A 104 -12.12 3.30 9.49
N LEU A 105 -11.13 3.97 10.06
CA LEU A 105 -10.48 5.12 9.45
C LEU A 105 -9.75 4.76 8.15
N CYS A 106 -9.00 3.64 8.13
CA CYS A 106 -8.35 3.16 6.91
C CYS A 106 -9.35 2.92 5.78
N TRP A 107 -10.50 2.32 6.10
CA TRP A 107 -11.53 2.02 5.12
C TRP A 107 -12.22 3.28 4.60
N ASN A 108 -12.72 4.13 5.50
CA ASN A 108 -13.52 5.28 5.07
C ASN A 108 -12.68 6.41 4.44
N LEU A 109 -11.43 6.60 4.89
CA LEU A 109 -10.56 7.62 4.31
C LEU A 109 -9.87 7.16 3.02
N PHE A 110 -9.95 5.87 2.68
CA PHE A 110 -9.14 5.24 1.64
C PHE A 110 -7.64 5.56 1.78
N ALA A 111 -7.22 5.77 3.03
CA ALA A 111 -5.89 6.24 3.37
C ALA A 111 -4.94 5.07 3.64
N ARG A 112 -3.64 5.32 3.53
CA ARG A 112 -2.63 4.33 3.93
C ARG A 112 -2.57 4.28 5.44
N SER A 113 -2.15 3.13 5.97
CA SER A 113 -1.90 2.95 7.39
C SER A 113 -1.03 4.05 7.99
N ILE A 114 0.02 4.49 7.28
CA ILE A 114 0.90 5.57 7.74
C ILE A 114 0.16 6.92 7.83
N SER A 115 -0.68 7.26 6.85
CA SER A 115 -1.44 8.50 6.86
C SER A 115 -2.48 8.51 7.98
N VAL A 116 -3.14 7.38 8.23
CA VAL A 116 -4.07 7.23 9.36
C VAL A 116 -3.34 7.30 10.70
N ALA A 117 -2.14 6.72 10.80
CA ALA A 117 -1.33 6.77 12.01
C ALA A 117 -0.77 8.16 12.32
N GLU A 118 -0.64 9.02 11.31
CA GLU A 118 -0.20 10.42 11.46
C GLU A 118 -1.35 11.37 11.85
N LEU A 119 -2.61 10.91 11.86
CA LEU A 119 -3.74 11.72 12.28
C LEU A 119 -3.59 12.13 13.75
N ARG A 120 -3.82 13.41 14.02
CA ARG A 120 -3.78 14.01 15.35
C ARG A 120 -5.16 14.52 15.73
N THR A 121 -5.38 14.72 17.02
CA THR A 121 -6.69 15.14 17.55
C THR A 121 -7.25 16.42 16.91
N HIS A 122 -6.40 17.35 16.46
CA HIS A 122 -6.85 18.59 15.80
C HIS A 122 -7.29 18.42 14.34
N HIS A 123 -7.03 17.27 13.71
CA HIS A 123 -7.55 16.95 12.37
C HIS A 123 -9.02 16.52 12.40
N PHE A 124 -9.57 16.24 13.59
CA PHE A 124 -10.96 15.81 13.77
C PHE A 124 -11.80 16.98 14.23
N THR A 125 -12.87 17.25 13.50
CA THR A 125 -13.89 18.22 13.87
C THR A 125 -15.27 17.59 13.74
N TRP A 126 -16.26 18.16 14.42
CA TRP A 126 -17.64 17.76 14.28
C TRP A 126 -18.37 18.81 13.44
N ASP A 127 -19.06 18.35 12.40
CA ASP A 127 -19.97 19.19 11.61
C ASP A 127 -21.33 18.52 11.62
N ASN A 128 -22.28 19.12 12.35
CA ASN A 128 -23.63 18.60 12.56
C ASN A 128 -23.63 17.13 13.06
N ASP A 129 -24.02 16.19 12.20
CA ASP A 129 -24.16 14.75 12.49
C ASP A 129 -23.00 13.91 11.96
N CYS A 130 -21.92 14.54 11.47
CA CYS A 130 -20.76 13.86 10.92
C CYS A 130 -19.43 14.27 11.57
N ILE A 131 -18.50 13.32 11.59
CA ILE A 131 -17.11 13.56 11.95
C ILE A 131 -16.39 13.99 10.68
N VAL A 132 -15.80 15.18 10.70
CA VAL A 132 -15.03 15.73 9.60
C VAL A 132 -13.55 15.53 9.89
N ILE A 133 -12.85 14.89 8.95
CA ILE A 133 -11.42 14.63 9.04
C ILE A 133 -10.70 15.43 7.97
N ASP A 134 -9.86 16.36 8.41
CA ASP A 134 -8.95 17.10 7.55
C ASP A 134 -7.63 16.33 7.42
N MET A 135 -7.28 15.95 6.19
CA MET A 135 -6.00 15.31 5.89
C MET A 135 -5.11 16.31 5.16
N SER A 136 -4.25 17.02 5.89
CA SER A 136 -3.39 18.05 5.29
C SER A 136 -2.38 17.53 4.26
N LEU A 137 -2.18 16.21 4.17
CA LEU A 137 -1.28 15.58 3.20
C LEU A 137 -1.84 14.24 2.73
N GLN A 138 -1.89 14.03 1.41
CA GLN A 138 -2.22 12.73 0.82
C GLN A 138 -1.14 12.35 -0.21
N LYS A 139 -0.81 11.06 -0.38
CA LYS A 139 0.22 10.69 -1.39
C LYS A 139 -0.06 11.20 -2.81
N GLY A 140 -1.34 11.34 -3.19
CA GLY A 140 -1.71 11.85 -4.50
C GLY A 140 -1.52 13.36 -4.65
N ASP A 141 -1.50 14.07 -3.53
CA ASP A 141 -1.35 15.52 -3.44
C ASP A 141 -0.40 15.85 -2.27
N GLN A 142 0.88 15.95 -2.61
CA GLN A 142 1.92 16.27 -1.64
C GLN A 142 2.06 17.79 -1.38
N THR A 143 1.34 18.63 -2.13
CA THR A 143 1.32 20.08 -1.94
C THR A 143 0.15 20.53 -1.06
N GLY A 144 -0.89 19.69 -0.95
CA GLY A 144 -2.06 19.96 -0.12
C GLY A 144 -3.03 20.98 -0.74
N GLU A 145 -2.88 21.27 -2.03
CA GLU A 145 -3.64 22.33 -2.71
C GLU A 145 -5.08 21.91 -3.03
N SER A 146 -5.35 20.62 -3.13
CA SER A 146 -6.64 20.06 -3.56
C SER A 146 -7.18 19.01 -2.59
N ILE A 147 -6.79 19.07 -1.31
CA ILE A 147 -7.30 18.12 -0.32
C ILE A 147 -8.56 18.67 0.33
N GLU A 148 -9.68 18.02 0.03
CA GLU A 148 -10.95 18.27 0.68
C GLU A 148 -11.09 17.43 1.95
N PRO A 149 -11.71 17.97 3.01
CA PRO A 149 -11.97 17.24 4.23
C PRO A 149 -12.96 16.09 3.97
N LYS A 150 -12.81 14.99 4.72
CA LYS A 150 -13.64 13.80 4.56
C LYS A 150 -14.69 13.73 5.67
N HIS A 151 -15.95 13.65 5.26
CA HIS A 151 -17.10 13.60 6.17
C HIS A 151 -17.49 12.14 6.41
N LEU A 152 -17.59 11.76 7.68
CA LEU A 152 -17.87 10.40 8.13
C LEU A 152 -19.15 10.39 8.97
N PHE A 153 -20.15 9.65 8.49
CA PHE A 153 -21.47 9.58 9.11
C PHE A 153 -21.61 8.34 10.00
N ALA A 154 -22.46 8.46 11.03
CA ALA A 154 -22.85 7.32 11.84
C ALA A 154 -23.55 6.25 11.01
N ASN A 155 -23.29 4.98 11.34
CA ASN A 155 -24.04 3.85 10.79
C ASN A 155 -24.76 3.12 11.92
N PRO A 156 -26.03 3.45 12.21
CA PRO A 156 -26.79 2.80 13.28
C PRO A 156 -27.19 1.35 12.95
N TYR A 157 -27.20 0.96 11.67
CA TYR A 157 -27.64 -0.36 11.23
C TYR A 157 -26.57 -1.45 11.39
N GLU A 158 -25.30 -1.08 11.28
CA GLU A 158 -24.17 -1.99 11.51
C GLU A 158 -23.17 -1.33 12.46
N PRO A 159 -23.37 -1.48 13.79
CA PRO A 159 -22.53 -0.86 14.80
C PRO A 159 -21.05 -1.22 14.65
N SER A 160 -20.73 -2.42 14.16
CA SER A 160 -19.34 -2.85 14.01
C SER A 160 -18.53 -1.99 13.05
N ILE A 161 -19.15 -1.27 12.12
CA ILE A 161 -18.46 -0.37 11.18
C ILE A 161 -18.86 1.09 11.38
N CYS A 162 -19.53 1.41 12.48
CA CYS A 162 -19.95 2.77 12.80
C CYS A 162 -18.77 3.59 13.28
N VAL A 163 -18.48 4.70 12.57
CA VAL A 163 -17.39 5.61 12.92
C VAL A 163 -17.60 6.25 14.29
N VAL A 164 -18.82 6.71 14.58
CA VAL A 164 -19.13 7.40 15.85
C VAL A 164 -18.94 6.44 17.03
N LEU A 165 -19.36 5.18 16.88
CA LEU A 165 -19.11 4.17 17.92
C LEU A 165 -17.61 3.90 18.12
N ALA A 166 -16.83 3.91 17.04
CA ALA A 166 -15.40 3.66 17.13
C ALA A 166 -14.61 4.80 17.82
N PHE A 167 -15.18 6.01 17.86
CA PHE A 167 -14.62 7.16 18.58
C PHE A 167 -15.07 7.24 20.05
N ALA A 168 -16.14 6.55 20.43
CA ALA A 168 -16.71 6.56 21.79
C ALA A 168 -15.90 5.70 22.77
#